data_AF-A0A969KSU1-F1
#
_entry.id   AF-A0A969KSU1-F1
#
_cell.length_a   1.000
_cell.length_b   1.000
_cell.length_c   1.000
_cell.angle_alpha   90.00
_cell.angle_beta   90.00
_cell.angle_gamma   90.00
#
_symmetry.space_group_name_H-M   'P 1'
#
loop_
_entity.id
_entity.type
_entity.pdbx_description
1 polymer ?
#
loop_
_entity_poly.entity_id
_entity_poly.type
_entity_poly.pdbx_seq_one_letter_code
_entity_poly.pdbx_strand_id
1 'polypeptide(L)' 'MLMVLDPIAIVGIGCRFPGAASPDTFWQLLKNGEDAIREVPESRWRVAEMYDADPTIPNKTNTR' A
#
# COMPACT_ATOMS: atom_id res chain seq x y z
N MET A 1 4.98 25.76 -36.29
CA MET A 1 4.76 26.32 -34.94
C MET A 1 4.86 25.18 -33.95
N LEU A 2 5.99 25.05 -33.26
CA LEU A 2 6.14 24.03 -32.21
C LEU A 2 5.37 24.52 -30.98
N MET A 3 4.41 23.75 -30.48
CA MET A 3 3.84 24.00 -29.16
C MET A 3 4.82 23.46 -28.12
N VAL A 4 5.53 24.35 -27.43
CA VAL A 4 6.23 24.01 -26.19
C VAL A 4 5.19 24.15 -25.08
N LEU A 5 4.89 23.07 -24.40
CA LEU A 5 4.05 23.11 -23.21
C LEU A 5 4.86 23.68 -22.06
N ASP A 6 4.28 24.62 -21.32
CA ASP A 6 4.90 25.12 -20.10
C ASP A 6 4.99 23.98 -19.07
N PRO A 7 6.18 23.73 -18.49
CA PRO A 7 6.36 22.64 -17.54
C PRO A 7 5.57 22.90 -16.26
N ILE A 8 4.88 21.87 -15.77
CA ILE A 8 4.17 21.91 -14.50
C ILE A 8 5.07 21.40 -13.39
N ALA A 9 5.24 22.19 -12.33
CA ALA A 9 6.04 21.83 -11.18
C ALA A 9 5.20 21.16 -10.08
N ILE A 10 5.76 20.14 -9.44
CA ILE A 10 5.25 19.59 -8.18
C ILE A 10 5.84 20.44 -7.05
N VAL A 11 5.00 21.25 -6.40
CA VAL A 11 5.44 22.18 -5.34
C VAL A 11 5.25 21.61 -3.92
N GLY A 12 4.72 20.40 -3.79
CA GLY A 12 4.54 19.72 -2.51
C GLY A 12 4.10 18.26 -2.69
N ILE A 13 4.33 17.45 -1.65
CA ILE A 13 3.96 16.03 -1.61
C ILE A 13 3.46 15.66 -0.21
N GLY A 14 2.47 14.79 -0.15
CA GLY A 14 1.97 14.18 1.08
C GLY A 14 1.46 12.77 0.78
N CYS A 15 1.77 11.81 1.63
CA CYS A 15 1.34 10.43 1.46
C CYS A 15 1.28 9.68 2.78
N ARG A 16 0.53 8.57 2.79
CA ARG A 16 0.50 7.59 3.86
C ARG A 16 0.44 6.20 3.24
N PHE A 17 1.48 5.41 3.48
CA PHE A 17 1.66 4.06 2.95
C PHE A 17 1.81 3.05 4.10
N PRO A 18 1.68 1.73 3.84
CA PRO A 18 2.11 0.71 4.81
C PRO A 18 3.54 0.98 5.27
N GLY A 19 3.79 0.93 6.59
CA GLY A 19 5.10 1.21 7.16
C GLY A 19 5.55 2.68 7.15
N ALA A 20 4.83 3.59 6.48
CA ALA A 20 5.27 4.98 6.29
C ALA A 20 4.13 6.00 6.44
N ALA A 21 4.25 6.88 7.43
CA ALA A 21 3.25 7.91 7.72
C ALA A 21 3.48 9.23 6.97
N SER A 22 4.60 9.36 6.26
CA SER A 22 5.02 10.58 5.57
C SER A 22 5.85 10.28 4.31
N PRO A 23 6.03 11.27 3.40
CA PRO A 23 6.93 11.14 2.26
C PRO A 23 8.36 10.77 2.66
N ASP A 24 8.89 11.34 3.73
CA ASP A 24 10.25 11.04 4.22
C ASP A 24 10.39 9.58 4.68
N THR A 25 9.43 9.10 5.47
CA THR A 25 9.45 7.72 5.96
C THR A 25 9.23 6.72 4.83
N PHE A 26 8.42 7.08 3.83
CA PHE A 26 8.22 6.25 2.64
C PHE A 26 9.49 6.19 1.78
N TRP A 27 10.21 7.31 1.64
CA TRP A 27 11.47 7.33 0.92
C TRP A 27 12.54 6.45 1.58
N GLN A 28 12.63 6.47 2.92
CA GLN A 28 13.56 5.57 3.63
C GLN A 28 13.21 4.10 3.40
N LEU A 29 11.93 3.74 3.51
CA LEU A 29 11.43 2.38 3.29
C LEU A 29 11.83 1.87 1.89
N LEU A 30 11.60 2.67 0.85
CA LEU A 30 11.99 2.34 -0.52
C LEU A 30 13.50 2.22 -0.70
N LYS A 31 14.26 3.20 -0.20
CA LYS A 31 15.71 3.25 -0.32
C LYS A 31 16.38 2.06 0.37
N ASN A 32 15.83 1.62 1.49
CA ASN A 32 16.33 0.49 2.27
C ASN A 32 15.80 -0.86 1.78
N GLY A 33 14.82 -0.88 0.86
CA GLY A 33 14.21 -2.11 0.35
C GLY A 33 13.43 -2.88 1.42
N GLU A 34 12.79 -2.16 2.34
CA GLU A 34 12.06 -2.76 3.46
C GLU A 34 10.71 -3.36 3.01
N ASP A 35 10.35 -4.53 3.57
CA ASP A 35 9.03 -5.14 3.39
C ASP A 35 8.03 -4.60 4.41
N ALA A 36 6.94 -4.03 3.91
CA ALA A 36 5.87 -3.45 4.71
C ALA A 36 4.57 -4.28 4.68
N ILE A 37 4.59 -5.46 4.06
CA ILE A 37 3.48 -6.40 4.05
C ILE A 37 3.32 -6.99 5.46
N ARG A 38 2.08 -7.12 5.88
CA ARG A 38 1.71 -7.70 7.17
C ARG A 38 0.35 -8.36 7.07
N GLU A 39 0.10 -9.30 7.98
CA GLU A 39 -1.22 -9.85 8.23
C GLU A 39 -2.24 -8.72 8.51
N VAL A 40 -3.48 -8.93 8.10
CA VAL A 40 -4.57 -8.00 8.39
C VAL A 40 -4.71 -7.85 9.92
N PRO A 41 -4.64 -6.61 10.46
CA PRO A 41 -4.76 -6.40 11.89
C PRO A 41 -6.14 -6.81 12.43
N GLU A 42 -6.18 -7.43 13.61
CA GLU A 42 -7.44 -7.84 14.27
C GLU A 42 -8.41 -6.66 14.50
N SER A 43 -7.89 -5.44 14.61
CA SER A 43 -8.68 -4.21 14.73
C SER A 43 -9.39 -3.77 13.45
N ARG A 44 -9.18 -4.48 12.33
CA ARG A 44 -9.89 -4.25 11.05
C ARG A 44 -11.08 -5.19 10.92
N TRP A 45 -10.80 -6.49 10.91
CA TRP A 45 -11.79 -7.57 10.92
C TRP A 45 -11.11 -8.88 11.32
N ARG A 46 -11.93 -9.90 11.65
CA ARG A 46 -11.44 -11.20 12.09
C ARG A 46 -11.11 -12.08 10.89
N VAL A 47 -9.84 -12.09 10.49
CA VAL A 47 -9.31 -12.93 9.39
C VAL A 47 -9.71 -14.39 9.54
N ALA A 48 -9.66 -14.94 10.76
CA ALA A 48 -10.00 -16.33 11.02
C ALA A 48 -11.43 -16.73 10.57
N GLU A 49 -12.34 -15.77 10.45
CA GLU A 49 -13.71 -16.01 9.98
C GLU A 49 -13.80 -16.04 8.45
N MET A 50 -12.85 -15.42 7.74
CA MET A 50 -12.88 -15.22 6.29
C MET A 50 -11.84 -16.04 5.53
N TYR A 51 -10.73 -16.42 6.18
CA TYR A 51 -9.64 -17.12 5.52
C TYR A 51 -9.96 -18.61 5.29
N ASP A 52 -9.71 -19.08 4.08
CA ASP A 52 -9.60 -20.50 3.73
C ASP A 52 -8.50 -20.65 2.67
N ALA A 53 -7.59 -21.61 2.84
CA ALA A 53 -6.48 -21.81 1.90
C ALA A 53 -6.95 -22.30 0.53
N ASP A 54 -8.12 -22.95 0.45
CA ASP A 54 -8.73 -23.39 -0.79
C ASP A 54 -9.53 -22.24 -1.44
N PRO A 55 -9.07 -21.70 -2.59
CA PRO A 55 -9.73 -20.58 -3.25
C PRO A 55 -11.08 -20.94 -3.88
N THR A 56 -11.46 -22.22 -3.89
CA THR A 56 -12.74 -22.69 -4.45
C THR A 56 -13.88 -22.62 -3.43
N ILE A 57 -13.57 -22.44 -2.15
CA ILE A 57 -14.58 -22.37 -1.09
C ILE A 57 -15.39 -21.07 -1.23
N PRO A 58 -16.72 -21.15 -1.42
CA PRO A 58 -17.55 -19.96 -1.54
C PRO A 58 -17.48 -19.10 -0.27
N ASN A 59 -17.50 -17.76 -0.46
CA ASN A 59 -17.49 -16.77 0.62
C ASN A 59 -16.24 -16.81 1.53
N LYS A 60 -15.09 -17.25 1.00
CA LYS A 60 -13.80 -17.23 1.70
C LYS A 60 -12.74 -16.51 0.86
N THR A 61 -11.66 -16.10 1.51
CA THR A 61 -10.45 -15.54 0.88
C THR A 61 -9.25 -16.44 1.19
N ASN A 62 -8.37 -16.65 0.22
CA ASN A 62 -7.12 -17.37 0.41
C ASN A 62 -5.94 -16.46 0.75
N THR A 63 -6.20 -15.18 1.00
CA THR A 63 -5.20 -14.19 1.43
C THR A 63 -5.61 -13.59 2.78
N ARG A 64 -4.62 -13.24 3.60
CA ARG A 64 -4.78 -12.72 4.96
C ARG A 64 -3.70 -11.71 5.31
#